data_AF-A0A8S3R7L1-F1
#
_entry.id   AF-A0A8S3R7L1-F1
#
_cell.length_a   1.000
_cell.length_b   1.000
_cell.length_c   1.000
_cell.angle_alpha   90.00
_cell.angle_beta   90.00
_cell.angle_gamma   90.00
#
_symmetry.space_group_name_H-M   'P 1'
#
loop_
_entity.id
_entity.type
_entity.pdbx_description
1 polymer ?
#
loop_
_entity_poly.entity_id
_entity_poly.type
_entity_poly.pdbx_seq_one_letter_code
_entity_poly.pdbx_strand_id
1 'polypeptide(L)'
;MPDERRGKFNNSDRYYRRILKRYVIKESTNRDKLEQEIEKNIKAAEQKSTSQIDRLLSKIANHDKSLDELQKNISATKIFATDLQTFWDVKGLNPRSKKKKNEIPVSQQPLEVTCIDEKTVAVTHNAQPHHIEIVNIENKKITNKIKTSKPCYGITINNGRLVYYEWGSGIQTVDVTDGSIVTTVVKIDGDDYWNYVTRSRDKMYLTNHHSSTVTCYTVTGQKVWKY
;
A
#
# COMPACT_ATOMS: atom_id res chain seq x y z
N MET A 1 49.89 -6.80 97.47
CA MET A 1 48.42 -6.70 97.57
C MET A 1 47.97 -5.43 96.85
N PRO A 2 46.79 -5.34 96.21
CA PRO A 2 45.66 -6.28 96.10
C PRO A 2 45.57 -6.93 94.71
N ASP A 3 45.03 -8.12 94.48
CA ASP A 3 43.68 -8.67 94.69
C ASP A 3 42.57 -8.05 93.82
N GLU A 4 41.75 -8.98 93.34
CA GLU A 4 40.33 -8.87 93.02
C GLU A 4 39.82 -8.91 91.55
N ARG A 5 38.92 -9.89 91.39
CA ARG A 5 37.78 -9.97 90.46
C ARG A 5 38.04 -10.53 89.06
N ARG A 6 38.44 -11.81 89.01
CA ARG A 6 37.90 -12.71 87.98
C ARG A 6 36.42 -12.94 88.27
N GLY A 7 35.58 -12.07 87.70
CA GLY A 7 34.13 -12.24 87.70
C GLY A 7 33.77 -13.64 87.19
N LYS A 8 33.02 -14.38 88.00
CA LYS A 8 32.41 -15.64 87.62
C LYS A 8 31.45 -15.34 86.45
N PHE A 9 31.94 -15.52 85.22
CA PHE A 9 31.08 -15.58 84.04
C PHE A 9 30.00 -16.63 84.31
N ASN A 10 28.77 -16.16 84.44
CA ASN A 10 27.61 -16.93 84.85
C ASN A 10 27.45 -18.13 83.91
N ASN A 11 27.13 -19.32 84.43
CA ASN A 11 27.06 -20.55 83.62
C ASN A 11 26.09 -20.43 82.42
N SER A 12 25.10 -19.54 82.54
CA SER A 12 24.21 -19.15 81.44
C SER A 12 24.94 -18.51 80.26
N ASP A 13 25.94 -17.64 80.47
CA ASP A 13 26.69 -16.99 79.39
C ASP A 13 27.51 -18.01 78.58
N ARG A 14 28.15 -18.99 79.24
CA ARG A 14 28.84 -20.08 78.51
C ARG A 14 27.88 -20.92 77.68
N TYR A 15 26.68 -21.17 78.19
CA TYR A 15 25.65 -21.92 77.47
C TYR A 15 25.18 -21.16 76.23
N TYR A 16 24.83 -19.87 76.37
CA TYR A 16 24.43 -19.03 75.24
C TYR A 16 25.54 -18.86 74.19
N ARG A 17 26.80 -18.68 74.60
CA ARG A 17 27.94 -18.63 73.65
C ARG A 17 28.10 -19.91 72.85
N ARG A 18 27.90 -21.09 73.45
CA ARG A 18 27.95 -22.37 72.74
C ARG A 18 26.83 -22.51 71.71
N ILE A 19 25.61 -22.08 72.06
CA ILE A 19 24.48 -22.08 71.14
C ILE A 19 24.73 -21.12 69.98
N LEU A 20 25.13 -19.88 70.27
CA LEU A 20 25.45 -18.87 69.26
C LEU A 20 26.56 -19.36 68.32
N LYS A 21 27.64 -19.97 68.85
CA LYS A 21 28.71 -20.51 68.00
C LYS A 21 28.21 -21.61 67.06
N ARG A 22 27.35 -22.52 67.54
CA ARG A 22 26.74 -23.56 66.68
C ARG A 22 25.81 -22.96 65.63
N TYR A 23 25.04 -21.92 66.00
CA TYR A 23 24.16 -21.21 65.07
C TYR A 23 24.98 -20.53 63.97
N VAL A 24 26.03 -19.79 64.31
CA VAL A 24 26.93 -19.13 63.34
C VAL A 24 27.58 -20.14 62.39
N ILE A 25 28.06 -21.28 62.90
CA ILE A 25 28.64 -22.33 62.05
C ILE A 25 27.61 -22.92 61.08
N LYS A 26 26.38 -23.18 61.57
CA LYS A 26 25.29 -23.70 60.75
C LYS A 26 24.88 -22.70 59.66
N GLU A 27 24.73 -21.42 60.00
CA GLU A 27 24.43 -20.35 59.04
C GLU A 27 25.55 -20.19 58.00
N SER A 28 26.82 -20.23 58.43
CA SER A 28 27.96 -20.20 57.49
C SER A 28 27.92 -21.38 56.53
N THR A 29 27.68 -22.60 57.02
CA THR A 29 27.61 -23.80 56.17
C THR A 29 26.43 -23.75 55.21
N ASN A 30 25.28 -23.22 55.65
CA ASN A 30 24.12 -23.04 54.79
C ASN A 30 24.38 -22.01 53.69
N ARG A 31 25.05 -20.91 54.05
CA ARG A 31 25.46 -19.88 53.09
C ARG A 31 26.41 -20.44 52.03
N ASP A 32 27.44 -21.19 52.43
CA ASP A 32 28.39 -21.79 51.50
C ASP A 32 27.70 -22.74 50.50
N LYS A 33 26.72 -23.53 50.97
CA LYS A 33 25.92 -24.40 50.10
C LYS A 33 25.07 -23.61 49.11
N LEU A 34 24.43 -22.54 49.58
CA LEU A 34 23.61 -21.68 48.74
C LEU A 34 24.46 -20.96 47.67
N GLU A 35 25.65 -20.47 48.05
CA GLU A 35 26.60 -19.86 47.11
C GLU A 35 27.04 -20.86 46.03
N GLN A 36 27.37 -22.11 46.41
CA GLN A 36 27.71 -23.17 45.45
C GLN A 36 26.56 -23.52 44.50
N GLU A 37 25.32 -23.56 45.01
CA GLU A 37 24.14 -23.83 44.19
C GLU A 37 23.86 -22.69 43.20
N ILE A 38 23.99 -21.44 43.65
CA ILE A 38 23.87 -20.25 42.80
C ILE A 38 24.92 -20.28 41.69
N GLU A 39 26.19 -20.51 42.02
CA GLU A 39 27.27 -20.60 41.02
C GLU A 39 27.01 -21.71 39.99
N LYS A 40 26.54 -22.87 40.44
CA LYS A 40 26.19 -23.98 39.54
C LYS A 40 25.06 -23.59 38.59
N ASN A 41 24.02 -22.95 39.11
CA ASN A 41 22.86 -22.52 38.31
C ASN A 41 23.25 -21.41 37.32
N ILE A 42 24.10 -20.46 37.72
CA ILE A 42 24.65 -19.43 36.83
C ILE A 42 25.42 -20.09 35.68
N LYS A 43 26.37 -20.98 35.98
CA LYS A 43 27.15 -21.69 34.94
C LYS A 43 26.27 -22.48 33.98
N ALA A 44 25.25 -23.17 34.49
CA ALA A 44 24.31 -23.91 33.65
C ALA A 44 23.46 -22.97 32.75
N ALA A 45 23.02 -21.83 33.28
CA ALA A 45 22.29 -20.83 32.52
C ALA A 45 23.16 -20.18 31.44
N GLU A 46 24.41 -19.84 31.75
CA GLU A 46 25.40 -19.32 30.80
C GLU A 46 25.64 -20.32 29.66
N GLN A 47 25.91 -21.59 29.98
CA GLN A 47 26.14 -22.61 28.96
C GLN A 47 24.94 -22.81 28.05
N LYS A 48 23.72 -22.79 28.61
CA LYS A 48 22.47 -22.88 27.84
C LYS A 48 22.30 -21.66 26.93
N SER A 49 22.58 -20.46 27.42
CA SER A 49 22.50 -19.21 26.66
C SER A 49 23.50 -19.22 25.49
N THR A 50 24.76 -19.59 25.74
CA THR A 50 25.80 -19.70 24.71
C THR A 50 25.40 -20.69 23.62
N SER A 51 24.90 -21.87 23.99
CA SER A 51 24.44 -22.88 23.02
C SER A 51 23.28 -22.37 22.15
N GLN A 52 22.41 -21.55 22.72
CA GLN A 52 21.29 -20.94 21.98
C GLN A 52 21.78 -19.83 21.04
N ILE A 53 22.75 -19.01 21.47
CA ILE A 53 23.39 -17.98 20.65
C ILE A 53 24.08 -18.62 19.45
N ASP A 54 24.88 -19.66 19.65
CA ASP A 54 25.58 -20.36 18.56
C ASP A 54 24.61 -20.93 17.53
N ARG A 55 23.49 -21.50 17.99
CA ARG A 55 22.44 -22.00 17.11
C ARG A 55 21.79 -20.89 16.29
N LEU A 56 21.57 -19.71 16.88
CA LEU A 56 20.99 -18.57 16.16
C LEU A 56 21.99 -17.98 15.16
N LEU A 57 23.27 -17.86 15.52
CA LEU A 57 24.32 -17.40 14.63
C LEU A 57 24.46 -18.32 13.40
N SER A 58 24.40 -19.64 13.60
CA SER A 58 24.41 -20.59 12.48
C SER A 58 23.20 -20.42 11.55
N LYS A 59 22.01 -20.14 12.08
CA LYS A 59 20.81 -19.87 11.26
C LYS A 59 20.94 -18.56 10.47
N ILE A 60 21.46 -17.50 11.10
CA ILE A 60 21.69 -16.21 10.44
C ILE A 60 22.65 -16.39 9.27
N ALA A 61 23.79 -17.05 9.50
CA ALA A 61 24.78 -17.30 8.45
C ALA A 61 24.22 -18.12 7.26
N ASN A 62 23.28 -19.04 7.52
CA ASN A 62 22.61 -19.78 6.44
C ASN A 62 21.61 -18.90 5.67
N HIS A 63 20.87 -18.04 6.35
CA HIS A 63 19.97 -17.09 5.70
C HIS A 63 20.72 -16.06 4.83
N ASP A 64 21.87 -15.58 5.29
CA ASP A 64 22.70 -14.65 4.52
C ASP A 64 23.16 -15.27 3.20
N LYS A 65 23.61 -16.53 3.22
CA LYS A 65 23.96 -17.27 1.99
C LYS A 65 22.80 -17.40 1.02
N SER A 66 21.60 -17.74 1.52
CA SER A 66 20.40 -17.84 0.68
C SER A 66 20.01 -16.49 0.08
N LEU A 67 20.21 -15.40 0.83
CA LEU A 67 19.92 -14.04 0.37
C LEU A 67 20.87 -13.62 -0.76
N ASP A 68 22.16 -13.94 -0.65
CA ASP A 68 23.15 -13.70 -1.71
C ASP A 68 22.79 -14.46 -3.01
N GLU A 69 22.35 -15.72 -2.89
CA GLU A 69 21.92 -16.52 -4.04
C GLU A 69 20.67 -15.93 -4.72
N LEU A 70 19.68 -15.49 -3.93
CA LEU A 70 18.49 -14.82 -4.46
C LEU A 70 18.83 -13.50 -5.16
N GLN A 71 19.75 -12.70 -4.61
CA GLN A 71 20.20 -11.45 -5.25
C GLN A 71 20.89 -11.71 -6.58
N LYS A 72 21.71 -12.77 -6.67
CA LYS A 72 22.34 -13.20 -7.92
C LYS A 72 21.29 -13.60 -8.95
N ASN A 73 20.29 -14.38 -8.57
CA ASN A 73 19.20 -14.81 -9.46
C ASN A 73 18.34 -13.64 -9.95
N ILE A 74 18.02 -12.68 -9.08
CA ILE A 74 17.32 -11.44 -9.46
C ILE A 74 18.12 -10.65 -10.48
N SER A 75 19.44 -10.52 -10.27
CA SER A 75 20.32 -9.80 -11.20
C SER A 75 20.38 -10.46 -12.57
N ALA A 76 20.52 -11.79 -12.62
CA ALA A 76 20.48 -12.55 -13.88
C ALA A 76 19.14 -12.40 -14.62
N THR A 77 18.02 -12.43 -13.87
CA THR A 77 16.68 -12.25 -14.44
C THR A 77 16.49 -10.85 -15.03
N LYS A 78 17.02 -9.81 -14.37
CA LYS A 78 16.99 -8.44 -14.88
C LYS A 78 17.77 -8.31 -16.19
N ILE A 79 18.97 -8.90 -16.27
CA ILE A 79 19.78 -8.93 -17.49
C ILE A 79 18.99 -9.59 -18.62
N PHE A 80 18.40 -10.77 -18.36
CA PHE A 80 17.59 -11.47 -19.36
C PHE A 80 16.40 -10.64 -19.85
N ALA A 81 15.71 -9.94 -18.95
CA ALA A 81 14.60 -9.05 -19.34
C ALA A 81 15.07 -7.87 -20.21
N THR A 82 16.23 -7.29 -19.90
CA THR A 82 16.84 -6.22 -20.71
C THR A 82 17.27 -6.73 -22.09
N ASP A 83 17.86 -7.92 -22.18
CA ASP A 83 18.26 -8.54 -23.44
C ASP A 83 17.05 -8.84 -24.32
N LEU A 84 15.97 -9.36 -23.72
CA LEU A 84 14.72 -9.63 -24.42
C LEU A 84 14.07 -8.35 -24.96
N GLN A 85 14.06 -7.28 -24.16
CA GLN A 85 13.57 -5.97 -24.60
C GLN A 85 14.39 -5.43 -25.76
N THR A 86 15.73 -5.49 -25.65
CA THR A 86 16.65 -5.07 -26.71
C THR A 86 16.43 -5.87 -27.99
N PHE A 87 16.23 -7.19 -27.87
CA PHE A 87 15.92 -8.07 -29.01
C PHE A 87 14.61 -7.67 -29.69
N TRP A 88 13.54 -7.44 -28.94
CA TRP A 88 12.27 -7.00 -29.50
C TRP A 88 12.37 -5.66 -30.22
N ASP A 89 13.17 -4.73 -29.69
CA ASP A 89 13.38 -3.42 -30.30
C ASP A 89 14.20 -3.52 -31.60
N VAL A 90 15.30 -4.28 -31.62
CA VAL A 90 16.11 -4.53 -32.83
C VAL A 90 15.30 -5.25 -33.92
N LYS A 91 14.46 -6.21 -33.53
CA LYS A 91 13.63 -6.96 -34.50
C LYS A 91 12.35 -6.24 -34.91
N GLY A 92 12.03 -5.08 -34.31
CA GLY A 92 10.76 -4.39 -34.54
C GLY A 92 9.55 -5.26 -34.18
N LEU A 93 9.73 -6.22 -33.28
CA LEU A 93 8.71 -7.20 -32.87
C LEU A 93 7.94 -6.76 -31.63
N ASN A 94 8.23 -5.57 -31.09
CA ASN A 94 7.56 -5.07 -29.91
C ASN A 94 6.03 -5.04 -30.14
N PRO A 95 5.27 -5.93 -29.47
CA PRO A 95 3.85 -6.14 -29.78
C PRO A 95 2.99 -4.93 -29.41
N ARG A 96 3.53 -3.98 -28.64
CA ARG A 96 2.87 -2.72 -28.26
C ARG A 96 3.18 -1.55 -29.19
N SER A 97 4.14 -1.69 -30.11
CA SER A 97 4.65 -0.56 -30.91
C SER A 97 4.25 -0.59 -32.38
N LYS A 98 3.36 -1.49 -32.81
CA LYS A 98 2.73 -1.35 -34.13
C LYS A 98 1.86 -0.10 -34.14
N LYS A 99 2.47 1.07 -34.38
CA LYS A 99 1.78 2.29 -34.78
C LYS A 99 1.03 1.96 -36.07
N LYS A 100 -0.25 1.59 -35.94
CA LYS A 100 -1.11 1.48 -37.09
C LYS A 100 -1.22 2.88 -37.70
N LYS A 101 -0.99 2.98 -39.01
CA LYS A 101 -0.89 4.25 -39.77
C LYS A 101 -2.11 5.18 -39.59
N ASN A 102 -3.23 4.66 -39.13
CA ASN A 102 -4.52 5.33 -39.01
C ASN A 102 -5.03 5.48 -37.58
N GLU A 103 -4.18 5.30 -36.56
CA GLU A 103 -4.56 5.48 -35.15
C GLU A 103 -3.89 6.73 -34.55
N ILE A 104 -4.62 7.44 -33.69
CA ILE A 104 -4.07 8.52 -32.88
C ILE A 104 -3.75 7.95 -31.50
N PRO A 105 -2.47 7.94 -31.06
CA PRO A 105 -2.13 7.43 -29.75
C PRO A 105 -2.66 8.36 -28.66
N VAL A 106 -3.41 7.78 -27.73
CA VAL A 106 -3.82 8.39 -26.45
C VAL A 106 -2.89 7.94 -25.34
N SER A 107 -2.88 8.62 -24.19
CA SER A 107 -1.90 8.30 -23.14
C SER A 107 -2.16 6.98 -22.40
N GLN A 108 -3.41 6.52 -22.36
CA GLN A 108 -3.80 5.30 -21.64
C GLN A 108 -5.09 4.71 -22.21
N GLN A 109 -5.45 3.52 -21.73
CA GLN A 109 -6.62 2.71 -22.15
C GLN A 109 -7.87 3.58 -22.40
N PRO A 110 -8.22 3.91 -23.66
CA PRO A 110 -9.40 4.73 -23.95
C PRO A 110 -10.66 3.89 -23.74
N LEU A 111 -11.70 4.51 -23.19
CA LEU A 111 -13.00 3.85 -22.96
C LEU A 111 -14.07 4.39 -23.88
N GLU A 112 -14.29 5.70 -23.88
CA GLU A 112 -15.28 6.35 -24.73
C GLU A 112 -14.70 7.60 -25.38
N VAL A 113 -15.29 7.98 -26.51
CA VAL A 113 -14.96 9.19 -27.27
C VAL A 113 -16.23 9.94 -27.65
N THR A 114 -16.22 11.26 -27.49
CA THR A 114 -17.28 12.15 -28.02
C THR A 114 -16.67 13.24 -28.88
N CYS A 115 -17.39 13.67 -29.92
CA CYS A 115 -17.02 14.85 -30.68
C CYS A 115 -17.31 16.11 -29.85
N ILE A 116 -16.33 17.02 -29.81
CA ILE A 116 -16.52 18.39 -29.33
C ILE A 116 -16.93 19.27 -30.52
N ASP A 117 -16.20 19.13 -31.62
CA ASP A 117 -16.41 19.79 -32.90
C ASP A 117 -15.91 18.89 -34.05
N GLU A 118 -15.84 19.41 -35.27
CA GLU A 118 -15.40 18.66 -36.46
C GLU A 118 -13.95 18.16 -36.41
N LYS A 119 -13.10 18.81 -35.61
CA LYS A 119 -11.66 18.58 -35.55
C LYS A 119 -11.19 18.05 -34.20
N THR A 120 -12.07 18.05 -33.21
CA THR A 120 -11.70 17.80 -31.80
C THR A 120 -12.62 16.77 -31.17
N VAL A 121 -12.02 15.79 -30.49
CA VAL A 121 -12.73 14.81 -29.67
C VAL A 121 -12.25 14.82 -28.23
N ALA A 122 -13.11 14.44 -27.30
CA ALA A 122 -12.75 14.16 -25.91
C ALA A 122 -12.76 12.65 -25.68
N VAL A 123 -11.75 12.14 -24.97
CA VAL A 123 -11.53 10.71 -24.72
C VAL A 123 -11.43 10.45 -23.22
N THR A 124 -12.19 9.48 -22.71
CA THR A 124 -12.17 9.07 -21.29
C THR A 124 -11.27 7.87 -21.03
N HIS A 125 -10.84 7.77 -19.77
CA HIS A 125 -9.94 6.73 -19.29
C HIS A 125 -10.28 6.31 -17.85
N ASN A 126 -9.98 5.06 -17.49
CA ASN A 126 -10.09 4.56 -16.11
C ASN A 126 -8.76 4.38 -15.36
N ALA A 127 -7.63 4.57 -16.04
CA ALA A 127 -6.30 4.42 -15.45
C ALA A 127 -5.79 5.73 -14.79
N GLN A 128 -4.78 5.60 -13.94
CA GLN A 128 -4.08 6.74 -13.33
C GLN A 128 -2.94 7.25 -14.22
N PRO A 129 -2.73 8.58 -14.33
CA PRO A 129 -3.49 9.66 -13.68
C PRO A 129 -4.89 9.85 -14.29
N HIS A 130 -5.88 10.23 -13.47
CA HIS A 130 -7.26 10.41 -13.94
C HIS A 130 -7.44 11.73 -14.69
N HIS A 131 -7.85 11.61 -15.94
CA HIS A 131 -8.10 12.75 -16.82
C HIS A 131 -8.94 12.36 -18.03
N ILE A 132 -9.47 13.38 -18.71
CA ILE A 132 -10.06 13.31 -20.05
C ILE A 132 -9.07 13.96 -21.01
N GLU A 133 -8.76 13.29 -22.12
CA GLU A 133 -7.89 13.84 -23.17
C GLU A 133 -8.69 14.56 -24.24
N ILE A 134 -8.26 15.76 -24.61
CA ILE A 134 -8.77 16.49 -25.76
C ILE A 134 -7.81 16.26 -26.92
N VAL A 135 -8.32 15.70 -28.01
CA VAL A 135 -7.51 15.26 -29.15
C VAL A 135 -7.96 16.00 -30.40
N ASN A 136 -7.00 16.65 -31.07
CA ASN A 136 -7.21 17.18 -32.39
C ASN A 136 -6.94 16.09 -33.44
N ILE A 137 -7.95 15.78 -34.23
CA ILE A 137 -7.94 14.68 -35.20
C ILE A 137 -7.09 15.04 -36.42
N GLU A 138 -7.13 16.31 -36.85
CA GLU A 138 -6.43 16.80 -38.06
C GLU A 138 -4.91 16.68 -37.90
N ASN A 139 -4.38 17.12 -36.76
CA ASN A 139 -2.95 17.07 -36.48
C ASN A 139 -2.53 15.82 -35.67
N LYS A 140 -3.49 14.98 -35.27
CA LYS A 140 -3.30 13.72 -34.54
C LYS A 140 -2.56 13.90 -33.20
N LYS A 141 -2.89 14.94 -32.44
CA LYS A 141 -2.25 15.24 -31.15
C LYS A 141 -3.27 15.49 -30.04
N ILE A 142 -2.88 15.10 -28.83
CA ILE A 142 -3.54 15.55 -27.60
C ILE A 142 -3.21 17.04 -27.44
N THR A 143 -4.23 17.89 -27.39
CA THR A 143 -4.12 19.35 -27.24
C THR A 143 -4.35 19.81 -25.81
N ASN A 144 -5.10 19.05 -25.02
CA ASN A 144 -5.36 19.37 -23.62
C ASN A 144 -5.66 18.10 -22.79
N LYS A 145 -5.54 18.20 -21.47
CA LYS A 145 -5.91 17.17 -20.49
C LYS A 145 -6.71 17.80 -19.36
N ILE A 146 -7.97 17.40 -19.23
CA ILE A 146 -8.84 17.86 -18.14
C ILE A 146 -8.69 16.88 -16.98
N LYS A 147 -8.14 17.36 -15.86
CA LYS A 147 -7.94 16.53 -14.67
C LYS A 147 -9.29 16.15 -14.08
N THR A 148 -9.45 14.88 -13.73
CA THR A 148 -10.60 14.37 -13.00
C THR A 148 -10.16 13.83 -11.65
N SER A 149 -11.09 13.72 -10.71
CA SER A 149 -10.76 13.22 -9.37
C SER A 149 -10.68 11.69 -9.35
N LYS A 150 -11.43 11.04 -10.23
CA LYS A 150 -11.62 9.59 -10.30
C LYS A 150 -11.74 9.10 -11.76
N PRO A 151 -11.74 7.77 -12.00
CA PRO A 151 -12.03 7.16 -13.30
C PRO A 151 -13.30 7.72 -13.95
N CYS A 152 -13.20 8.01 -15.25
CA CYS A 152 -14.31 8.51 -16.05
C CYS A 152 -14.69 7.46 -17.11
N TYR A 153 -15.99 7.30 -17.31
CA TYR A 153 -16.55 6.30 -18.23
C TYR A 153 -17.31 7.03 -19.33
N GLY A 154 -18.64 7.13 -19.17
CA GLY A 154 -19.55 7.92 -20.00
C GLY A 154 -19.07 9.32 -20.33
N ILE A 155 -19.11 9.76 -21.59
CA ILE A 155 -18.89 11.16 -21.98
C ILE A 155 -19.76 11.60 -23.16
N THR A 156 -20.28 12.82 -23.08
CA THR A 156 -21.00 13.51 -24.15
C THR A 156 -20.79 15.02 -24.08
N ILE A 157 -21.33 15.76 -25.05
CA ILE A 157 -21.23 17.22 -25.15
C ILE A 157 -22.61 17.88 -24.95
N ASN A 158 -22.64 18.96 -24.18
CA ASN A 158 -23.81 19.80 -23.99
C ASN A 158 -23.41 21.28 -24.03
N ASN A 159 -23.77 21.97 -25.11
CA ASN A 159 -23.53 23.41 -25.30
C ASN A 159 -22.07 23.82 -24.99
N GLY A 160 -21.09 23.12 -25.56
CA GLY A 160 -19.66 23.41 -25.35
C GLY A 160 -19.08 22.92 -24.02
N ARG A 161 -19.88 22.28 -23.17
CA ARG A 161 -19.42 21.64 -21.93
C ARG A 161 -19.41 20.14 -22.10
N LEU A 162 -18.36 19.48 -21.61
CA LEU A 162 -18.35 18.02 -21.48
C LEU A 162 -19.27 17.64 -20.33
N VAL A 163 -20.07 16.61 -20.55
CA VAL A 163 -20.89 15.95 -19.55
C VAL A 163 -20.38 14.53 -19.46
N TYR A 164 -19.92 14.10 -18.30
CA TYR A 164 -19.32 12.79 -18.14
C TYR A 164 -19.74 12.13 -16.84
N TYR A 165 -19.69 10.80 -16.81
CA TYR A 165 -19.86 10.04 -15.59
C TYR A 165 -18.50 9.79 -14.94
N GLU A 166 -18.35 10.25 -13.71
CA GLU A 166 -17.19 9.99 -12.87
C GLU A 166 -17.57 9.01 -11.76
N TRP A 167 -16.76 7.95 -11.62
CA TRP A 167 -17.02 6.84 -10.71
C TRP A 167 -17.25 7.32 -9.27
N GLY A 168 -18.39 6.96 -8.66
CA GLY A 168 -18.74 7.34 -7.29
C GLY A 168 -18.91 8.85 -7.06
N SER A 169 -18.89 9.68 -8.10
CA SER A 169 -19.20 11.11 -8.05
C SER A 169 -20.49 11.43 -8.80
N GLY A 170 -20.84 10.63 -9.81
CA GLY A 170 -22.04 10.80 -10.63
C GLY A 170 -21.78 11.59 -11.91
N ILE A 171 -22.80 12.33 -12.38
CA ILE A 171 -22.70 13.11 -13.63
C ILE A 171 -22.04 14.46 -13.32
N GLN A 172 -20.88 14.66 -13.92
CA GLN A 172 -20.07 15.87 -13.85
C GLN A 172 -20.17 16.66 -15.14
N THR A 173 -19.92 17.97 -15.06
CA THR A 173 -19.75 18.81 -16.24
C THR A 173 -18.53 19.69 -16.11
N VAL A 174 -17.86 19.95 -17.23
CA VAL A 174 -16.67 20.80 -17.28
C VAL A 174 -16.66 21.58 -18.59
N ASP A 175 -16.20 22.82 -18.53
CA ASP A 175 -16.00 23.63 -19.73
C ASP A 175 -14.79 23.10 -20.52
N VAL A 176 -14.95 22.91 -21.84
CA VAL A 176 -13.87 22.42 -22.71
C VAL A 176 -12.73 23.43 -22.81
N THR A 177 -13.03 24.73 -22.74
CA THR A 177 -12.06 25.81 -23.02
C THR A 177 -11.18 26.13 -21.81
N ASP A 178 -11.75 26.10 -20.61
CA ASP A 178 -11.06 26.46 -19.36
C ASP A 178 -10.62 25.20 -18.59
N GLY A 179 -11.40 24.11 -18.61
CA GLY A 179 -11.08 22.85 -17.94
C GLY A 179 -10.94 22.93 -16.41
N SER A 180 -10.99 24.13 -15.83
CA SER A 180 -10.64 24.42 -14.44
C SER A 180 -11.81 24.27 -13.47
N ILE A 181 -13.05 24.34 -13.96
CA ILE A 181 -14.26 24.24 -13.13
C ILE A 181 -15.06 23.00 -13.51
N VAL A 182 -14.90 21.94 -12.71
CA VAL A 182 -15.78 20.77 -12.72
C VAL A 182 -16.96 21.03 -11.79
N THR A 183 -18.18 20.87 -12.31
CA THR A 183 -19.43 21.01 -11.56
C THR A 183 -20.18 19.68 -11.57
N THR A 184 -20.50 19.16 -10.38
CA THR A 184 -21.40 18.01 -10.24
C THR A 184 -22.83 18.45 -10.54
N VAL A 185 -23.43 17.85 -11.57
CA VAL A 185 -24.82 18.11 -11.99
C VAL A 185 -25.77 17.08 -11.40
N VAL A 186 -25.34 15.83 -11.30
CA VAL A 186 -26.08 14.79 -10.58
C VAL A 186 -25.14 14.05 -9.67
N LYS A 187 -25.38 14.14 -8.35
CA LYS A 187 -24.72 13.27 -7.39
C LYS A 187 -25.37 11.90 -7.45
N ILE A 188 -24.57 10.88 -7.74
CA ILE A 188 -25.01 9.49 -7.75
C ILE A 188 -24.09 8.76 -6.80
N ASP A 189 -24.60 8.54 -5.60
CA ASP A 189 -23.91 7.77 -4.58
C ASP A 189 -24.01 6.29 -4.95
N GLY A 190 -22.88 5.64 -5.22
CA GLY A 190 -22.81 4.22 -5.56
C GLY A 190 -21.54 3.81 -6.29
N ASP A 191 -21.17 2.54 -6.12
CA ASP A 191 -19.96 1.93 -6.70
C ASP A 191 -20.22 1.26 -8.06
N ASP A 192 -21.20 1.76 -8.83
CA ASP A 192 -21.53 1.17 -10.12
C ASP A 192 -20.47 1.55 -11.17
N TYR A 193 -19.73 0.54 -11.62
CA TYR A 193 -18.69 0.67 -12.63
C TYR A 193 -19.34 0.73 -14.01
N TRP A 194 -18.70 1.45 -14.96
CA TRP A 194 -19.11 1.45 -16.37
C TRP A 194 -20.49 2.04 -16.66
N ASN A 195 -20.85 3.13 -15.99
CA ASN A 195 -22.02 3.90 -16.40
C ASN A 195 -21.66 4.88 -17.53
N TYR A 196 -22.54 4.93 -18.53
CA TYR A 196 -22.41 5.78 -19.70
C TYR A 196 -23.47 6.86 -19.68
N VAL A 197 -23.09 8.07 -20.06
CA VAL A 197 -24.00 9.21 -20.16
C VAL A 197 -24.10 9.64 -21.62
N THR A 198 -25.32 9.77 -22.12
CA THR A 198 -25.60 10.39 -23.41
C THR A 198 -26.66 11.47 -23.25
N ARG A 199 -26.83 12.30 -24.28
CA ARG A 199 -27.79 13.39 -24.29
C ARG A 199 -28.68 13.31 -25.51
N SER A 200 -29.95 13.63 -25.32
CA SER A 200 -30.86 13.99 -26.41
C SER A 200 -31.65 15.21 -26.01
N ARG A 201 -31.56 16.28 -26.82
CA ARG A 201 -32.21 17.57 -26.54
C ARG A 201 -31.87 18.09 -25.13
N ASP A 202 -32.86 18.37 -24.30
CA ASP A 202 -32.75 18.91 -22.95
C ASP A 202 -32.60 17.81 -21.87
N LYS A 203 -32.41 16.55 -22.26
CA LYS A 203 -32.33 15.39 -21.37
C LYS A 203 -30.98 14.67 -21.46
N MET A 204 -30.54 14.16 -20.33
CA MET A 204 -29.39 13.26 -20.18
C MET A 204 -29.89 11.87 -19.78
N TYR A 205 -29.26 10.85 -20.32
CA TYR A 205 -29.61 9.45 -20.10
C TYR A 205 -28.38 8.74 -19.57
N LEU A 206 -28.54 8.06 -18.45
CA LEU A 206 -27.49 7.34 -17.76
C LEU A 206 -27.83 5.85 -17.73
N THR A 207 -26.95 5.01 -18.28
CA THR A 207 -27.04 3.57 -18.07
C THR A 207 -26.63 3.23 -16.63
N ASN A 208 -27.31 2.29 -16.00
CA ASN A 208 -27.02 1.83 -14.65
C ASN A 208 -26.63 0.35 -14.75
N HIS A 209 -25.35 0.08 -14.92
CA HIS A 209 -24.82 -1.23 -15.30
C HIS A 209 -25.30 -2.35 -14.36
N HIS A 210 -25.16 -2.20 -13.04
CA HIS A 210 -25.57 -3.25 -12.10
C HIS A 210 -27.07 -3.49 -12.04
N SER A 211 -27.89 -2.47 -12.30
CA SER A 211 -29.34 -2.61 -12.22
C SER A 211 -30.01 -2.91 -13.56
N SER A 212 -29.24 -2.95 -14.65
CA SER A 212 -29.77 -3.15 -16.01
C SER A 212 -30.89 -2.15 -16.38
N THR A 213 -30.77 -0.90 -15.91
CA THR A 213 -31.77 0.17 -16.12
C THR A 213 -31.17 1.42 -16.76
N VAL A 214 -32.01 2.28 -17.34
CA VAL A 214 -31.65 3.62 -17.79
C VAL A 214 -32.39 4.66 -16.96
N THR A 215 -31.65 5.67 -16.49
CA THR A 215 -32.21 6.80 -15.76
C THR A 215 -32.13 8.06 -16.62
N CYS A 216 -33.24 8.79 -16.70
CA CYS A 216 -33.34 10.06 -17.41
C CYS A 216 -33.27 11.23 -16.43
N TYR A 217 -32.47 12.23 -16.78
CA TYR A 217 -32.30 13.48 -16.04
C TYR A 217 -32.53 14.67 -16.97
N THR A 218 -32.93 15.81 -16.42
CA THR A 218 -32.76 17.10 -17.11
C THR A 218 -31.27 17.43 -17.20
N VAL A 219 -30.87 18.31 -18.13
CA VAL A 219 -29.49 18.83 -18.20
C VAL A 219 -29.03 19.57 -16.93
N THR A 220 -29.97 19.98 -16.06
CA THR A 220 -29.69 20.58 -14.75
C THR A 220 -29.63 19.55 -13.62
N GLY A 221 -29.86 18.27 -13.92
CA GLY A 221 -29.67 17.16 -12.99
C GLY A 221 -30.92 16.67 -12.25
N GLN A 222 -32.11 17.18 -12.60
CA GLN A 222 -33.36 16.67 -12.01
C GLN A 222 -33.72 15.33 -12.64
N LYS A 223 -33.93 14.29 -11.81
CA LYS A 223 -34.40 12.99 -12.29
C LYS A 223 -35.81 13.11 -12.87
N VAL A 224 -36.00 12.63 -14.10
CA VAL A 224 -37.29 12.63 -14.81
C VAL A 224 -37.98 11.28 -14.64
N TRP A 225 -37.28 10.18 -14.92
CA TRP A 225 -37.78 8.81 -14.77
C TRP A 225 -36.62 7.80 -14.71
N LYS A 226 -36.93 6.55 -14.37
CA LYS A 226 -36.03 5.39 -14.40
C LYS A 226 -36.80 4.20 -14.96
N TYR A 227 -36.19 3.44 -15.89
CA TYR A 227 -36.75 2.21 -16.47
C TYR A 227 -35.72 1.09 -16.41
#